data_AF-X1NKI4-F1
#
_entry.id   AF-X1NKI4-F1
#
_cell.length_a   1.000
_cell.length_b   1.000
_cell.length_c   1.000
_cell.angle_alpha   90.00
_cell.angle_beta   90.00
_cell.angle_gamma   90.00
#
_symmetry.space_group_name_H-M   'P 1'
#
loop_
_entity.id
_entity.type
_entity.pdbx_description
1 polymer ?
#
loop_
_entity_poly.entity_id
_entity_poly.type
_entity_poly.pdbx_seq_one_letter_code
_entity_poly.pdbx_strand_id
1 'polypeptide(L)'
;MLNKDVFGQLQKGSVDEPAVVKESVHHFFKYVSGTPIKRPTWYFDTTQQGEGLVDVTTHLIDLVMWTCLPDEPIDYQKDIVMKKARRWPTMLTRQQYEKVTRAPDFPDFLKGKLNNEGVLSYYANGEMIYTMKGVHVKLAVTWNFQAPEGGGDTHHSLFRGSKANVIIVMTVMFVIYGVAGGLSAAIATNFVQGLLTIVLSFLILPFALAKVGGMSGLRQSISDPDMLSLVSPGEITLFYIIIIAFNALVGWVTMPET
;
A
#
# COMPACT_ATOMS: atom_id res chain seq x y z
N MET A 1 -16.32 8.44 -3.40
CA MET A 1 -17.50 8.11 -2.57
C MET A 1 -18.53 7.37 -3.41
N LEU A 2 -19.28 6.45 -2.79
CA LEU A 2 -20.33 5.68 -3.45
C LEU A 2 -21.55 6.57 -3.74
N ASN A 3 -21.87 6.79 -5.02
CA ASN A 3 -22.99 7.66 -5.42
C ASN A 3 -24.34 7.01 -5.05
N LYS A 4 -25.12 7.66 -4.18
CA LYS A 4 -26.39 7.11 -3.65
C LYS A 4 -27.47 6.86 -4.71
N ASP A 5 -27.48 7.61 -5.81
CA ASP A 5 -28.50 7.45 -6.84
C ASP A 5 -28.34 6.13 -7.59
N VAL A 6 -27.08 5.76 -7.86
CA VAL A 6 -26.71 4.54 -8.59
C VAL A 6 -26.48 3.36 -7.63
N PHE A 7 -25.75 3.57 -6.55
CA PHE A 7 -25.36 2.52 -5.60
C PHE A 7 -26.47 2.18 -4.58
N GLY A 8 -27.25 3.18 -4.16
CA GLY A 8 -28.17 3.06 -3.04
C GLY A 8 -27.46 3.14 -1.69
N GLN A 9 -27.91 2.33 -0.73
CA GLN A 9 -27.33 2.22 0.61
C GLN A 9 -26.39 1.02 0.70
N LEU A 10 -25.29 1.16 1.45
CA LEU A 10 -24.38 0.05 1.73
C LEU A 10 -25.13 -1.03 2.53
N GLN A 11 -25.11 -2.27 2.03
CA GLN A 11 -25.73 -3.40 2.72
C GLN A 11 -24.93 -3.76 4.00
N LYS A 12 -25.59 -4.40 4.97
CA LYS A 12 -24.90 -4.91 6.17
C LYS A 12 -24.15 -6.22 5.92
N GLY A 13 -24.64 -7.04 4.99
CA GLY A 13 -24.08 -8.37 4.70
C GLY A 13 -24.12 -9.31 5.90
N SER A 14 -23.43 -10.43 5.78
CA SER A 14 -23.25 -11.44 6.82
C SER A 14 -21.81 -11.98 6.80
N VAL A 15 -21.50 -12.92 7.71
CA VAL A 15 -20.20 -13.59 7.70
C VAL A 15 -20.01 -14.43 6.44
N ASP A 16 -21.07 -15.04 5.92
CA ASP A 16 -21.00 -15.92 4.74
C ASP A 16 -21.17 -15.12 3.44
N GLU A 17 -21.84 -13.97 3.49
CA GLU A 17 -21.94 -13.02 2.39
C GLU A 17 -21.60 -11.58 2.84
N PRO A 18 -20.30 -11.24 2.95
CA PRO A 18 -19.87 -9.91 3.40
C PRO A 18 -20.33 -8.80 2.45
N ALA A 19 -20.73 -7.66 3.00
CA ALA A 19 -21.12 -6.51 2.21
C ALA A 19 -19.93 -5.87 1.47
N VAL A 20 -18.75 -5.94 2.08
CA VAL A 20 -17.50 -5.46 1.51
C VAL A 20 -16.50 -6.60 1.45
N VAL A 21 -15.89 -6.83 0.30
CA VAL A 21 -14.82 -7.80 0.10
C VAL A 21 -13.63 -7.10 -0.53
N LYS A 22 -12.43 -7.26 0.01
CA LYS A 22 -11.18 -6.86 -0.64
C LYS A 22 -10.16 -7.98 -0.56
N GLU A 23 -9.63 -8.37 -1.69
CA GLU A 23 -8.70 -9.49 -1.82
C GLU A 23 -7.52 -9.06 -2.69
N SER A 24 -6.31 -9.22 -2.17
CA SER A 24 -5.08 -8.91 -2.90
C SER A 24 -4.18 -10.14 -3.00
N VAL A 25 -3.64 -10.37 -4.19
CA VAL A 25 -2.58 -11.37 -4.42
C VAL A 25 -1.31 -10.65 -4.85
N HIS A 26 -0.27 -10.81 -4.06
CA HIS A 26 1.05 -10.23 -4.23
C HIS A 26 2.11 -11.31 -4.46
N HIS A 27 3.26 -10.88 -4.96
CA HIS A 27 4.39 -11.77 -5.25
C HIS A 27 5.71 -11.24 -4.67
N PHE A 28 6.47 -12.10 -3.98
CA PHE A 28 7.75 -11.70 -3.41
C PHE A 28 8.79 -11.35 -4.47
N PHE A 29 8.87 -12.18 -5.51
CA PHE A 29 9.80 -12.05 -6.62
C PHE A 29 9.12 -11.38 -7.82
N LYS A 30 9.70 -10.27 -8.26
CA LYS A 30 9.27 -9.50 -9.44
C LYS A 30 10.48 -8.89 -10.12
N TYR A 31 10.36 -8.66 -11.42
CA TYR A 31 11.29 -7.83 -12.18
C TYR A 31 10.76 -6.39 -12.23
N VAL A 32 11.64 -5.43 -11.97
CA VAL A 32 11.40 -4.01 -12.23
C VAL A 32 12.57 -3.52 -13.06
N SER A 33 12.29 -3.01 -14.27
CA SER A 33 13.32 -2.57 -15.23
C SER A 33 14.40 -3.62 -15.48
N GLY A 34 13.99 -4.88 -15.69
CA GLY A 34 14.89 -6.01 -15.92
C GLY A 34 15.65 -6.52 -14.69
N THR A 35 15.54 -5.87 -13.54
CA THR A 35 16.24 -6.24 -12.31
C THR A 35 15.30 -6.88 -11.29
N PRO A 36 15.66 -8.02 -10.67
CA PRO A 36 14.93 -8.56 -9.53
C PRO A 36 14.86 -7.58 -8.36
N ILE A 37 13.66 -7.34 -7.83
CA ILE A 37 13.48 -6.57 -6.60
C ILE A 37 14.21 -7.30 -5.46
N LYS A 38 15.14 -6.58 -4.81
CA LYS A 38 15.84 -7.05 -3.62
C LYS A 38 15.02 -6.72 -2.37
N ARG A 39 14.95 -7.66 -1.45
CA ARG A 39 14.34 -7.51 -0.12
C ARG A 39 15.42 -7.65 0.96
N PRO A 40 15.29 -6.96 2.10
CA PRO A 40 16.18 -7.19 3.22
C PRO A 40 15.98 -8.60 3.79
N THR A 41 17.01 -9.16 4.41
CA THR A 41 16.99 -10.51 4.96
C THR A 41 15.94 -10.70 6.06
N TRP A 42 15.73 -9.66 6.88
CA TRP A 42 14.71 -9.63 7.93
C TRP A 42 13.27 -9.55 7.41
N TYR A 43 13.05 -9.28 6.11
CA TYR A 43 11.70 -9.19 5.54
C TYR A 43 10.90 -10.49 5.71
N PHE A 44 11.59 -11.62 5.77
CA PHE A 44 10.97 -12.94 5.96
C PHE A 44 10.91 -13.37 7.44
N ASP A 45 11.17 -12.42 8.34
CA ASP A 45 10.97 -12.58 9.77
C ASP A 45 9.70 -11.84 10.21
N THR A 46 8.65 -12.59 10.53
CA THR A 46 7.37 -12.02 10.99
C THR A 46 7.46 -11.27 12.32
N THR A 47 8.52 -11.45 13.12
CA THR A 47 8.74 -10.65 14.34
C THR A 47 9.36 -9.27 14.03
N GLN A 48 9.82 -9.05 12.80
CA GLN A 48 10.38 -7.77 12.33
C GLN A 48 9.47 -7.10 11.30
N GLN A 49 9.06 -7.82 10.25
CA GLN A 49 8.16 -7.31 9.20
C GLN A 49 6.69 -7.25 9.66
N GLY A 50 6.29 -8.12 10.58
CA GLY A 50 4.89 -8.43 10.84
C GLY A 50 4.39 -9.58 9.96
N GLU A 51 3.27 -10.20 10.36
CA GLU A 51 2.58 -11.18 9.52
C GLU A 51 1.80 -10.47 8.40
N GLY A 52 1.55 -11.17 7.29
CA GLY A 52 0.89 -10.53 6.14
C GLY A 52 -0.50 -9.98 6.45
N LEU A 53 -1.23 -10.63 7.38
CA LEU A 53 -2.57 -10.18 7.83
C LEU A 53 -2.54 -8.83 8.58
N VAL A 54 -1.37 -8.35 9.01
CA VAL A 54 -1.20 -7.04 9.69
C VAL A 54 -0.26 -6.09 8.93
N ASP A 55 0.14 -6.46 7.72
CA ASP A 55 0.98 -5.64 6.83
C ASP A 55 0.08 -4.93 5.80
N VAL A 56 -0.07 -5.52 4.61
CA VAL A 56 -0.85 -5.04 3.46
C VAL A 56 -2.30 -4.73 3.84
N THR A 57 -2.90 -5.49 4.74
CA THR A 57 -4.30 -5.28 5.13
C THR A 57 -4.55 -3.90 5.76
N THR A 58 -3.53 -3.23 6.29
CA THR A 58 -3.63 -1.86 6.82
C THR A 58 -4.22 -0.90 5.79
N HIS A 59 -3.71 -0.89 4.54
CA HIS A 59 -4.25 -0.02 3.51
C HIS A 59 -5.62 -0.50 3.01
N LEU A 60 -5.91 -1.80 3.08
CA LEU A 60 -7.23 -2.31 2.71
C LEU A 60 -8.29 -1.84 3.71
N ILE A 61 -7.99 -1.88 5.01
CA ILE A 61 -8.84 -1.37 6.09
C ILE A 61 -9.09 0.12 5.89
N ASP A 62 -8.03 0.90 5.66
CA ASP A 62 -8.11 2.35 5.42
C ASP A 62 -9.03 2.67 4.23
N LEU A 63 -8.85 1.98 3.10
CA LEU A 63 -9.71 2.15 1.92
C LEU A 63 -11.18 1.78 2.20
N VAL A 64 -11.43 0.77 3.04
CA VAL A 64 -12.81 0.43 3.43
C VAL A 64 -13.43 1.56 4.24
N MET A 65 -12.71 2.10 5.23
CA MET A 65 -13.18 3.23 6.05
C MET A 65 -13.48 4.45 5.18
N TRP A 66 -12.52 4.89 4.36
CA TRP A 66 -12.68 6.03 3.46
C TRP A 66 -13.81 5.87 2.44
N THR A 67 -14.02 4.66 1.93
CA THR A 67 -15.03 4.43 0.88
C THR A 67 -16.44 4.30 1.46
N CYS A 68 -16.56 3.59 2.58
CA CYS A 68 -17.85 3.17 3.12
C CYS A 68 -18.42 4.15 4.16
N LEU A 69 -17.55 4.82 4.92
CA LEU A 69 -17.90 5.70 6.03
C LEU A 69 -17.07 7.00 5.94
N PRO A 70 -17.17 7.76 4.83
CA PRO A 70 -16.39 8.98 4.64
C PRO A 70 -16.70 10.00 5.75
N ASP A 71 -15.65 10.58 6.32
CA ASP A 71 -15.71 11.58 7.39
C ASP A 71 -16.42 11.12 8.68
N GLU A 72 -16.66 9.82 8.84
CA GLU A 72 -17.22 9.28 10.08
C GLU A 72 -16.12 8.78 11.02
N PRO A 73 -16.11 9.21 12.29
CA PRO A 73 -15.21 8.64 13.27
C PRO A 73 -15.56 7.17 13.53
N ILE A 74 -14.50 6.38 13.78
CA ILE A 74 -14.59 4.97 14.16
C ILE A 74 -14.02 4.83 15.58
N ASP A 75 -14.86 4.42 16.52
CA ASP A 75 -14.42 4.00 17.86
C ASP A 75 -14.11 2.49 17.80
N TYR A 76 -12.82 2.14 17.76
CA TYR A 76 -12.42 0.74 17.58
C TYR A 76 -12.94 -0.21 18.67
N GLN A 77 -13.27 0.31 19.86
CA GLN A 77 -13.77 -0.51 20.97
C GLN A 77 -15.27 -0.84 20.83
N LYS A 78 -16.01 -0.03 20.07
CA LYS A 78 -17.47 -0.16 19.93
C LYS A 78 -17.89 -0.58 18.52
N ASP A 79 -17.19 -0.05 17.53
CA ASP A 79 -17.60 -0.14 16.12
C ASP A 79 -16.99 -1.34 15.40
N ILE A 80 -15.89 -1.90 15.93
CA ILE A 80 -15.16 -3.01 15.31
C ILE A 80 -15.38 -4.30 16.10
N VAL A 81 -15.90 -5.34 15.43
CA VAL A 81 -16.04 -6.67 16.03
C VAL A 81 -15.49 -7.72 15.08
N MET A 82 -14.41 -8.38 15.50
CA MET A 82 -13.85 -9.52 14.76
C MET A 82 -14.83 -10.70 14.76
N LYS A 83 -15.02 -11.33 13.60
CA LYS A 83 -15.92 -12.48 13.43
C LYS A 83 -15.15 -13.76 13.13
N LYS A 84 -14.24 -13.71 12.16
CA LYS A 84 -13.38 -14.84 11.77
C LYS A 84 -12.01 -14.30 11.37
N ALA A 85 -10.95 -15.05 11.66
CA ALA A 85 -9.61 -14.77 11.15
C ALA A 85 -8.86 -16.08 10.95
N ARG A 86 -8.04 -16.15 9.90
CA ARG A 86 -7.12 -17.25 9.65
C ARG A 86 -5.85 -16.73 9.00
N ARG A 87 -4.77 -17.47 9.20
CA ARG A 87 -3.45 -17.21 8.60
C ARG A 87 -2.89 -18.50 8.04
N TRP A 88 -2.05 -18.38 7.01
CA TRP A 88 -1.33 -19.53 6.46
C TRP A 88 0.03 -19.10 5.90
N PRO A 89 1.02 -20.01 5.87
CA PRO A 89 2.35 -19.69 5.37
C PRO A 89 2.45 -19.77 3.85
N THR A 90 3.37 -19.01 3.30
CA THR A 90 3.99 -19.26 2.00
C THR A 90 5.29 -19.99 2.26
N MET A 91 5.44 -21.17 1.66
CA MET A 91 6.64 -21.98 1.80
C MET A 91 7.76 -21.39 0.93
N LEU A 92 8.88 -21.04 1.56
CA LEU A 92 10.00 -20.39 0.90
C LEU A 92 11.24 -21.29 0.99
N THR A 93 11.73 -21.75 -0.16
CA THR A 93 12.96 -22.55 -0.24
C THR A 93 14.20 -21.66 -0.09
N ARG A 94 15.36 -22.25 0.25
CA ARG A 94 16.64 -21.54 0.28
C ARG A 94 16.94 -20.81 -1.03
N GLN A 95 16.71 -21.47 -2.17
CA GLN A 95 16.93 -20.89 -3.49
C GLN A 95 16.02 -19.68 -3.75
N GLN A 96 14.75 -19.78 -3.35
CA GLN A 96 13.80 -18.68 -3.46
C GLN A 96 14.19 -17.50 -2.57
N TYR A 97 14.60 -17.78 -1.33
CA TYR A 97 15.09 -16.78 -0.38
C TYR A 97 16.35 -16.07 -0.90
N GLU A 98 17.33 -16.82 -1.39
CA GLU A 98 18.54 -16.28 -2.01
C GLU A 98 18.21 -15.39 -3.21
N LYS A 99 17.26 -15.80 -4.05
CA LYS A 99 16.84 -15.04 -5.24
C LYS A 99 16.31 -13.64 -4.89
N VAL A 100 15.59 -13.50 -3.78
CA VAL A 100 14.96 -12.22 -3.38
C VAL A 100 15.79 -11.41 -2.38
N THR A 101 16.67 -12.04 -1.60
CA THR A 101 17.51 -11.35 -0.60
C THR A 101 18.95 -11.15 -1.03
N ARG A 102 19.43 -11.99 -1.95
CA ARG A 102 20.85 -12.17 -2.32
C ARG A 102 21.73 -12.67 -1.17
N ALA A 103 21.14 -13.19 -0.10
CA ALA A 103 21.87 -13.87 0.96
C ALA A 103 22.02 -15.36 0.60
N PRO A 104 23.21 -15.96 0.77
CA PRO A 104 23.48 -17.33 0.33
C PRO A 104 22.71 -18.39 1.11
N ASP A 105 22.25 -18.05 2.33
CA ASP A 105 21.48 -18.94 3.19
C ASP A 105 20.58 -18.14 4.16
N PHE A 106 19.70 -18.85 4.85
CA PHE A 106 18.89 -18.29 5.93
C PHE A 106 19.80 -17.83 7.10
N PRO A 107 19.70 -16.56 7.53
CA PRO A 107 20.37 -16.06 8.72
C PRO A 107 19.97 -16.83 9.99
N ASP A 108 20.78 -16.76 11.03
CA ASP A 108 20.56 -17.51 12.28
C ASP A 108 19.19 -17.23 12.91
N PHE A 109 18.67 -16.01 12.81
CA PHE A 109 17.35 -15.64 13.33
C PHE A 109 16.17 -16.31 12.59
N LEU A 110 16.38 -16.88 11.40
CA LEU A 110 15.38 -17.64 10.65
C LEU A 110 15.54 -19.16 10.77
N LYS A 111 16.72 -19.66 11.19
CA LYS A 111 16.98 -21.11 11.24
C LYS A 111 15.99 -21.87 12.13
N GLY A 112 15.59 -21.27 13.25
CA GLY A 112 14.56 -21.82 14.15
C GLY A 112 13.13 -21.81 13.59
N LYS A 113 12.90 -21.21 12.41
CA LYS A 113 11.59 -21.10 11.75
C LYS A 113 11.46 -21.99 10.52
N LEU A 114 12.50 -22.78 10.22
CA LEU A 114 12.49 -23.75 9.14
C LEU A 114 11.73 -25.02 9.57
N ASN A 115 11.05 -25.65 8.63
CA ASN A 115 10.47 -26.97 8.84
C ASN A 115 11.54 -28.07 8.71
N ASN A 116 11.13 -29.34 8.86
CA ASN A 116 12.03 -30.49 8.83
C ASN A 116 12.75 -30.67 7.48
N GLU A 117 12.23 -30.07 6.41
CA GLU A 117 12.80 -30.09 5.06
C GLU A 117 13.71 -28.88 4.79
N GLY A 118 13.96 -28.01 5.78
CA GLY A 118 14.77 -26.81 5.63
C GLY A 118 14.06 -25.68 4.85
N VAL A 119 12.74 -25.72 4.77
CA VAL A 119 11.90 -24.72 4.08
C VAL A 119 11.31 -23.76 5.12
N LEU A 120 11.35 -22.46 4.83
CA LEU A 120 10.79 -21.44 5.72
C LEU A 120 9.27 -21.38 5.57
N SER A 121 8.54 -21.60 6.67
CA SER A 121 7.09 -21.41 6.73
C SER A 121 6.76 -19.94 7.04
N TYR A 122 6.80 -19.07 6.02
CA TYR A 122 6.64 -17.62 6.21
C TYR A 122 5.15 -17.23 6.22
N TYR A 123 4.61 -16.83 7.38
CA TYR A 123 3.19 -16.45 7.59
C TYR A 123 2.83 -15.08 6.98
N ALA A 124 2.86 -15.01 5.66
CA ALA A 124 2.57 -13.81 4.87
C ALA A 124 1.13 -13.72 4.36
N ASN A 125 0.29 -14.70 4.68
CA ASN A 125 -1.06 -14.76 4.16
C ASN A 125 -2.08 -14.77 5.28
N GLY A 126 -3.23 -14.17 5.02
CA GLY A 126 -4.33 -14.21 5.95
C GLY A 126 -5.62 -13.69 5.37
N GLU A 127 -6.68 -14.00 6.10
CA GLU A 127 -8.02 -13.53 5.82
C GLU A 127 -8.69 -13.20 7.14
N MET A 128 -9.45 -12.10 7.16
CA MET A 128 -10.30 -11.75 8.27
C MET A 128 -11.67 -11.27 7.82
N ILE A 129 -12.66 -11.59 8.64
CA ILE A 129 -14.02 -11.07 8.55
C ILE A 129 -14.31 -10.36 9.87
N TYR A 130 -14.70 -9.10 9.77
CA TYR A 130 -15.07 -8.28 10.91
C TYR A 130 -16.31 -7.45 10.57
N THR A 131 -16.96 -6.89 11.57
CA THR A 131 -17.97 -5.86 11.36
C THR A 131 -17.42 -4.50 11.70
N MET A 132 -17.75 -3.50 10.89
CA MET A 132 -17.50 -2.08 11.12
C MET A 132 -18.85 -1.34 11.15
N LYS A 133 -19.28 -0.84 12.31
CA LYS A 133 -20.63 -0.29 12.54
C LYS A 133 -21.74 -1.22 12.00
N GLY A 134 -21.57 -2.52 12.23
CA GLY A 134 -22.47 -3.59 11.79
C GLY A 134 -22.37 -4.00 10.31
N VAL A 135 -21.52 -3.37 9.49
CA VAL A 135 -21.25 -3.78 8.10
C VAL A 135 -20.20 -4.89 8.09
N HIS A 136 -20.49 -6.04 7.49
CA HIS A 136 -19.55 -7.15 7.37
C HIS A 136 -18.53 -6.88 6.26
N VAL A 137 -17.27 -6.90 6.65
CA VAL A 137 -16.12 -6.65 5.79
C VAL A 137 -15.24 -7.90 5.80
N LYS A 138 -14.89 -8.40 4.62
CA LYS A 138 -13.89 -9.44 4.41
C LYS A 138 -12.66 -8.83 3.76
N LEU A 139 -11.51 -9.05 4.37
CA LEU A 139 -10.20 -8.73 3.79
C LEU A 139 -9.38 -10.02 3.66
N ALA A 140 -8.72 -10.22 2.52
CA ALA A 140 -7.76 -11.29 2.35
C ALA A 140 -6.51 -10.81 1.63
N VAL A 141 -5.36 -11.33 2.04
CA VAL A 141 -4.08 -11.10 1.39
C VAL A 141 -3.37 -12.44 1.19
N THR A 142 -2.86 -12.62 -0.02
CA THR A 142 -2.00 -13.75 -0.38
C THR A 142 -0.68 -13.23 -0.94
N TRP A 143 0.43 -13.79 -0.50
CA TRP A 143 1.77 -13.53 -0.98
C TRP A 143 2.38 -14.80 -1.55
N ASN A 144 2.28 -14.98 -2.86
CA ASN A 144 2.95 -16.06 -3.55
C ASN A 144 4.43 -15.71 -3.77
N PHE A 145 5.25 -16.70 -4.16
CA PHE A 145 6.64 -16.41 -4.50
C PHE A 145 6.74 -15.59 -5.79
N GLN A 146 6.15 -16.08 -6.88
CA GLN A 146 6.22 -15.47 -8.22
C GLN A 146 4.90 -15.70 -8.96
N ALA A 147 4.49 -14.74 -9.78
CA ALA A 147 3.31 -14.86 -10.63
C ALA A 147 3.57 -15.83 -11.80
N PRO A 148 2.52 -16.45 -12.38
CA PRO A 148 2.63 -17.13 -13.67
C PRO A 148 3.19 -16.20 -14.75
N GLU A 149 3.72 -16.77 -15.84
CA GLU A 149 4.19 -16.00 -16.98
C GLU A 149 3.07 -15.11 -17.56
N GLY A 150 3.37 -13.84 -17.82
CA GLY A 150 2.38 -12.83 -18.23
C GLY A 150 1.42 -12.39 -17.11
N GLY A 151 1.50 -12.99 -15.92
CA GLY A 151 0.73 -12.62 -14.74
C GLY A 151 1.38 -11.52 -13.91
N GLY A 152 0.64 -11.04 -12.92
CA GLY A 152 1.11 -10.03 -11.98
C GLY A 152 0.28 -10.04 -10.70
N ASP A 153 0.46 -9.00 -9.89
CA ASP A 153 -0.38 -8.81 -8.72
C ASP A 153 -1.84 -8.58 -9.14
N THR A 154 -2.76 -9.09 -8.32
CA THR A 154 -4.18 -8.93 -8.55
C THR A 154 -4.83 -8.26 -7.35
N HIS A 155 -5.87 -7.48 -7.64
CA HIS A 155 -6.69 -6.87 -6.62
C HIS A 155 -8.15 -6.94 -7.04
N HIS A 156 -8.97 -7.48 -6.15
CA HIS A 156 -10.41 -7.59 -6.28
C HIS A 156 -11.05 -6.84 -5.12
N SER A 157 -11.97 -5.93 -5.43
CA SER A 157 -12.85 -5.30 -4.43
C SER A 157 -14.30 -5.42 -4.85
N LEU A 158 -15.18 -5.67 -3.89
CA LEU A 158 -16.62 -5.71 -4.09
C LEU A 158 -17.31 -4.95 -2.95
N PHE A 159 -18.21 -4.06 -3.31
CA PHE A 159 -19.08 -3.32 -2.39
C PHE A 159 -20.54 -3.58 -2.79
N ARG A 160 -21.37 -4.04 -1.86
CA ARG A 160 -22.79 -4.33 -2.11
C ARG A 160 -23.68 -3.17 -1.71
N GLY A 161 -24.35 -2.59 -2.69
CA GLY A 161 -25.35 -1.54 -2.49
C GLY A 161 -26.77 -2.11 -2.58
N SER A 162 -27.76 -1.36 -2.10
CA SER A 162 -29.17 -1.75 -2.22
C SER A 162 -29.70 -1.66 -3.66
N LYS A 163 -29.02 -0.93 -4.55
CA LYS A 163 -29.39 -0.80 -5.97
C LYS A 163 -28.39 -1.45 -6.92
N ALA A 164 -27.10 -1.40 -6.61
CA ALA A 164 -26.04 -1.92 -7.45
C ALA A 164 -24.83 -2.39 -6.64
N ASN A 165 -24.04 -3.28 -7.24
CA ASN A 165 -22.74 -3.69 -6.70
C ASN A 165 -21.61 -2.95 -7.44
N VAL A 166 -20.60 -2.50 -6.69
CA VAL A 166 -19.37 -1.94 -7.27
C VAL A 166 -18.30 -3.01 -7.19
N ILE A 167 -17.76 -3.39 -8.34
CA ILE A 167 -16.69 -4.39 -8.46
C ILE A 167 -15.47 -3.72 -9.10
N ILE A 168 -14.32 -3.83 -8.46
CA ILE A 168 -13.04 -3.37 -8.97
C ILE A 168 -12.16 -4.60 -9.19
N VAL A 169 -11.68 -4.77 -10.43
CA VAL A 169 -10.71 -5.82 -10.79
C VAL A 169 -9.51 -5.15 -11.44
N MET A 170 -8.41 -5.01 -10.69
CA MET A 170 -7.23 -4.27 -11.15
C MET A 170 -6.55 -4.96 -12.34
N THR A 171 -6.53 -6.30 -12.37
CA THR A 171 -5.90 -7.07 -13.44
C THR A 171 -6.53 -6.81 -14.79
N VAL A 172 -7.86 -6.68 -14.87
CA VAL A 172 -8.58 -6.48 -16.14
C VAL A 172 -8.30 -5.09 -16.72
N MET A 173 -8.28 -4.05 -15.89
CA MET A 173 -7.97 -2.70 -16.38
C MET A 173 -6.53 -2.57 -16.87
N PHE A 174 -5.55 -3.09 -16.12
CA PHE A 174 -4.14 -3.03 -16.54
C PHE A 174 -3.85 -3.92 -17.75
N VAL A 175 -4.46 -5.10 -17.85
CA VAL A 175 -4.29 -5.98 -19.02
C VAL A 175 -4.95 -5.38 -20.25
N ILE A 176 -6.17 -4.86 -20.16
CA ILE A 176 -6.81 -4.19 -21.30
C ILE A 176 -5.98 -2.99 -21.74
N TYR A 177 -5.51 -2.18 -20.80
CA TYR A 177 -4.74 -0.97 -21.10
C TYR A 177 -3.34 -1.30 -21.64
N GLY A 178 -2.64 -2.25 -21.03
CA GLY A 178 -1.30 -2.68 -21.41
C GLY A 178 -1.27 -3.47 -22.72
N VAL A 179 -2.29 -4.30 -22.98
CA VAL A 179 -2.40 -5.06 -24.24
C VAL A 179 -2.89 -4.17 -25.39
N ALA A 180 -3.86 -3.27 -25.14
CA ALA A 180 -4.35 -2.37 -26.19
C ALA A 180 -3.35 -1.26 -26.55
N GLY A 181 -2.56 -0.78 -25.58
CA GLY A 181 -1.65 0.36 -25.77
C GLY A 181 -0.16 0.03 -25.88
N GLY A 182 0.27 -1.15 -25.42
CA GLY A 182 1.67 -1.54 -25.36
C GLY A 182 2.52 -0.65 -24.42
N LEU A 183 3.84 -0.87 -24.45
CA LEU A 183 4.80 -0.13 -23.63
C LEU A 183 4.80 1.38 -23.94
N SER A 184 4.59 1.77 -25.21
CA SER A 184 4.60 3.17 -25.65
C SER A 184 3.42 3.97 -25.10
N ALA A 185 2.20 3.41 -25.08
CA ALA A 185 1.05 4.08 -24.48
C ALA A 185 1.22 4.21 -22.97
N ALA A 186 1.75 3.17 -22.31
CA ALA A 186 2.03 3.23 -20.87
C ALA A 186 3.04 4.34 -20.52
N ILE A 187 4.11 4.49 -21.31
CA ILE A 187 5.08 5.59 -21.14
C ILE A 187 4.40 6.95 -21.33
N ALA A 188 3.63 7.13 -22.42
CA ALA A 188 2.96 8.39 -22.71
C ALA A 188 1.98 8.78 -21.60
N THR A 189 1.24 7.82 -21.05
CA THR A 189 0.25 8.13 -20.03
C THR A 189 0.86 8.30 -18.65
N ASN A 190 1.94 7.59 -18.33
CA ASN A 190 2.72 7.89 -17.14
C ASN A 190 3.31 9.32 -17.20
N PHE A 191 3.79 9.73 -18.37
CA PHE A 191 4.29 11.10 -18.59
C PHE A 191 3.20 12.15 -18.40
N VAL A 192 2.04 11.98 -19.06
CA VAL A 192 0.90 12.89 -18.93
C VAL A 192 0.39 12.91 -17.48
N GLN A 193 0.27 11.76 -16.83
CA GLN A 193 -0.20 11.66 -15.45
C GLN A 193 0.77 12.31 -14.46
N GLY A 194 2.10 12.14 -14.66
CA GLY A 194 3.12 12.82 -13.88
C GLY A 194 3.05 14.35 -14.05
N LEU A 195 2.93 14.83 -15.29
CA LEU A 195 2.79 16.26 -15.59
C LEU A 195 1.51 16.85 -14.97
N LEU A 196 0.37 16.17 -15.13
CA LEU A 196 -0.90 16.60 -14.54
C LEU A 196 -0.83 16.62 -13.02
N THR A 197 -0.14 15.67 -12.39
CA THR A 197 0.04 15.66 -10.93
C THR A 197 0.77 16.92 -10.46
N ILE A 198 1.85 17.31 -11.14
CA ILE A 198 2.58 18.55 -10.82
C ILE A 198 1.66 19.75 -11.01
N VAL A 199 1.04 19.90 -12.19
CA VAL A 199 0.17 21.04 -12.52
C VAL A 199 -0.99 21.18 -11.53
N LEU A 200 -1.70 20.09 -11.25
CA LEU A 200 -2.83 20.09 -10.32
C LEU A 200 -2.39 20.36 -8.88
N SER A 201 -1.20 19.90 -8.47
CA SER A 201 -0.65 20.23 -7.15
C SER A 201 -0.44 21.75 -7.00
N PHE A 202 0.16 22.40 -8.00
CA PHE A 202 0.31 23.87 -7.99
C PHE A 202 -1.02 24.61 -8.10
N LEU A 203 -1.99 24.05 -8.84
CA LEU A 203 -3.32 24.63 -8.98
C LEU A 203 -4.12 24.60 -7.67
N ILE A 204 -3.89 23.61 -6.79
CA ILE A 204 -4.53 23.51 -5.47
C ILE A 204 -3.92 24.49 -4.45
N LEU A 205 -2.62 24.82 -4.57
CA LEU A 205 -1.90 25.64 -3.59
C LEU A 205 -2.59 26.99 -3.24
N PRO A 206 -3.12 27.78 -4.19
CA PRO A 206 -3.80 29.02 -3.86
C PRO A 206 -5.04 28.81 -2.97
N PHE A 207 -5.81 27.75 -3.22
CA PHE A 207 -6.99 27.41 -2.43
C PHE A 207 -6.60 26.92 -1.03
N ALA A 208 -5.56 26.09 -0.95
CA ALA A 208 -5.03 25.60 0.33
C ALA A 208 -4.46 26.75 1.17
N LEU A 209 -3.66 27.63 0.57
CA LEU A 209 -3.09 28.81 1.23
C LEU A 209 -4.19 29.78 1.69
N ALA A 210 -5.21 30.02 0.87
CA ALA A 210 -6.34 30.88 1.26
C ALA A 210 -7.07 30.36 2.51
N LYS A 211 -7.21 29.03 2.66
CA LYS A 211 -7.86 28.42 3.84
C LYS A 211 -7.07 28.58 5.13
N VAL A 212 -5.75 28.75 5.05
CA VAL A 212 -4.87 28.95 6.21
C VAL A 212 -4.46 30.41 6.42
N GLY A 213 -5.12 31.38 5.79
CA GLY A 213 -4.77 32.80 5.94
C GLY A 213 -3.47 33.20 5.20
N GLY A 214 -3.17 32.50 4.11
CA GLY A 214 -1.98 32.70 3.29
C GLY A 214 -0.70 32.24 3.98
N MET A 215 0.44 32.76 3.52
CA MET A 215 1.75 32.46 4.12
C MET A 215 1.87 32.91 5.58
N SER A 216 1.10 33.92 5.99
CA SER A 216 1.11 34.43 7.36
C SER A 216 0.48 33.43 8.33
N GLY A 217 -0.73 32.93 8.04
CA GLY A 217 -1.36 31.94 8.90
C GLY A 217 -0.72 30.55 8.80
N LEU A 218 -0.10 30.20 7.66
CA LEU A 218 0.77 29.04 7.57
C LEU A 218 1.96 29.16 8.55
N ARG A 219 2.64 30.31 8.58
CA ARG A 219 3.73 30.57 9.54
C ARG A 219 3.28 30.53 10.99
N GLN A 220 2.08 31.00 11.31
CA GLN A 220 1.51 30.92 12.66
C GLN A 220 1.19 29.48 13.09
N SER A 221 0.88 28.62 12.12
CA SER A 221 0.57 27.19 12.37
C SER A 221 1.84 26.34 12.55
N ILE A 222 3.02 26.90 12.25
CA ILE A 222 4.31 26.25 12.40
C ILE A 222 4.95 26.75 13.71
N SER A 223 5.07 25.84 14.68
CA SER A 223 5.63 26.16 16.01
C SER A 223 7.16 26.30 16.02
N ASP A 224 7.84 25.76 15.00
CA ASP A 224 9.29 25.79 14.88
C ASP A 224 9.74 26.93 13.94
N PRO A 225 10.37 28.00 14.46
CA PRO A 225 10.80 29.15 13.66
C PRO A 225 11.86 28.79 12.60
N ASP A 226 12.58 27.68 12.76
CA ASP A 226 13.65 27.27 11.84
C ASP A 226 13.13 26.43 10.66
N MET A 227 11.89 25.92 10.73
CA MET A 227 11.32 25.02 9.72
C MET A 227 11.22 25.66 8.32
N LEU A 228 11.07 26.99 8.25
CA LEU A 228 11.03 27.75 6.99
C LEU A 228 12.29 28.61 6.76
N SER A 229 13.31 28.45 7.62
CA SER A 229 14.58 29.13 7.44
C SER A 229 15.40 28.42 6.36
N LEU A 230 15.90 29.20 5.40
CA LEU A 230 16.90 28.74 4.42
C LEU A 230 18.33 28.75 5.00
N VAL A 231 18.48 29.29 6.22
CA VAL A 231 19.74 29.34 6.94
C VAL A 231 19.69 28.28 8.03
N SER A 232 20.72 27.43 8.09
CA SER A 232 20.85 26.42 9.14
C SER A 232 20.70 27.08 10.52
N PRO A 233 19.88 26.54 11.43
CA PRO A 233 20.07 26.84 12.84
C PRO A 233 21.54 26.53 13.20
N GLY A 234 22.13 27.29 14.12
CA GLY A 234 23.55 27.15 14.49
C GLY A 234 23.93 25.75 15.02
N GLU A 235 22.94 24.86 15.20
CA GLU A 235 23.08 23.47 15.59
C GLU A 235 22.47 22.54 14.52
N ILE A 236 23.15 21.41 14.26
CA ILE A 236 22.67 20.39 13.31
C ILE A 236 21.50 19.63 13.96
N THR A 237 20.27 19.99 13.60
CA THR A 237 19.06 19.31 14.08
C THR A 237 18.75 18.04 13.26
N LEU A 238 17.98 17.12 13.82
CA LEU A 238 17.52 15.92 13.08
C LEU A 238 16.72 16.31 11.81
N PHE A 239 15.93 17.38 11.88
CA PHE A 239 15.22 17.92 10.73
C PHE A 239 16.16 18.38 9.63
N TYR A 240 17.25 19.08 9.96
CA TYR A 240 18.28 19.48 9.01
C TYR A 240 18.96 18.28 8.34
N ILE A 241 19.28 17.24 9.12
CA ILE A 241 19.84 15.98 8.57
C ILE A 241 18.87 15.33 7.58
N ILE A 242 17.56 15.28 7.91
CA ILE A 242 16.52 14.72 7.03
C ILE A 242 16.40 15.54 5.73
N ILE A 243 16.36 16.86 5.81
CA ILE A 243 16.22 17.74 4.64
C ILE A 243 17.45 17.67 3.73
N ILE A 244 18.66 17.63 4.30
CA ILE A 244 19.88 17.47 3.50
C ILE A 244 19.97 16.07 2.89
N ALA A 245 19.62 15.02 3.63
CA ALA A 245 19.59 13.67 3.07
C ALA A 245 18.59 13.57 1.90
N PHE A 246 17.43 14.21 2.03
CA PHE A 246 16.43 14.28 0.97
C PHE A 246 16.91 15.10 -0.24
N ASN A 247 17.46 16.29 -0.02
CA ASN A 247 18.02 17.13 -1.09
C ASN A 247 19.22 16.46 -1.78
N ALA A 248 20.06 15.73 -1.05
CA ALA A 248 21.17 14.97 -1.63
C ALA A 248 20.65 13.82 -2.52
N LEU A 249 19.55 13.17 -2.14
CA LEU A 249 18.88 12.15 -2.95
C LEU A 249 18.34 12.71 -4.27
N VAL A 250 17.75 13.91 -4.24
CA VAL A 250 17.21 14.59 -5.43
C VAL A 250 18.35 15.18 -6.28
N GLY A 251 19.37 15.78 -5.65
CA GLY A 251 20.51 16.39 -6.32
C GLY A 251 21.38 15.38 -7.09
N TRP A 252 21.45 14.14 -6.61
CA TRP A 252 22.19 13.07 -7.30
C TRP A 252 21.56 12.67 -8.63
N VAL A 253 20.24 12.88 -8.79
CA VAL A 253 19.51 12.61 -10.05
C VAL A 253 19.81 13.68 -11.12
N THR A 254 20.35 14.85 -10.74
CA THR A 254 20.56 15.99 -11.64
C THR A 254 22.02 16.30 -11.97
N MET A 255 23.00 15.51 -11.52
CA MET A 255 24.39 15.69 -11.96
C MET A 255 24.58 15.14 -13.38
N PRO A 256 25.05 15.93 -14.35
CA PRO A 256 25.50 15.36 -15.61
C PRO A 256 26.73 14.50 -15.32
N GLU A 257 26.70 13.26 -15.82
CA GLU A 257 27.87 12.41 -15.83
C GLU A 257 28.99 13.10 -16.61
N THR A 258 30.14 13.31 -15.96
CA THR A 258 31.43 13.51 -16.64
C THR A 258 32.22 12.22 -16.55
#